data_AF-A0A4Q3AIL9-F1
#
_entry.id   AF-A0A4Q3AIL9-F1
#
_cell.length_a   1.000
_cell.length_b   1.000
_cell.length_c   1.000
_cell.angle_alpha   90.00
_cell.angle_beta   90.00
_cell.angle_gamma   90.00
#
_symmetry.space_group_name_H-M   'P 1'
#
loop_
_entity.id
_entity.type
_entity.pdbx_description
1 polymer ?
#
loop_
_entity_poly.entity_id
_entity_poly.type
_entity_poly.pdbx_seq_one_letter_code
_entity_poly.pdbx_strand_id
1 'polypeptide(L)'
;MAASLKVIEGKMGISPDKQKALDAALAQIDRAFGKGSAMKLGSKETMQVEAISTGSLGLDIALGVGGLPRGRVIEVYGPESSGKTTLALHVIAEAQKGGGVAAFVDAEHALDPVYAKKLGVNIDELIVSQPDTGEQALEIVDTLVRSNAIDVLVVDSVAALVPRAEIEGEMGDSHVGLQARLMSQSLRKLTGSISRSRCMVIFINQLRMKIGVMYGNPETTTGG
;
A
#
# COMPACT_ATOMS: atom_id res chain seq x y z
N MET A 1 -27.52 -19.69 58.53
CA MET A 1 -26.93 -20.42 57.39
C MET A 1 -26.99 -19.51 56.16
N ALA A 2 -25.88 -18.89 55.77
CA ALA A 2 -25.78 -18.12 54.54
C ALA A 2 -25.03 -18.97 53.50
N ALA A 3 -25.69 -19.26 52.38
CA ALA A 3 -25.11 -20.04 51.30
C ALA A 3 -24.02 -19.23 50.60
N SER A 4 -22.79 -19.74 50.63
CA SER A 4 -21.67 -19.21 49.84
C SER A 4 -21.90 -19.53 48.36
N LEU A 5 -22.27 -18.52 47.57
CA LEU A 5 -22.27 -18.60 46.12
C LEU A 5 -20.82 -18.73 45.62
N LYS A 6 -20.47 -19.88 45.06
CA LYS A 6 -19.22 -20.07 44.31
C LYS A 6 -19.39 -19.40 42.94
N VAL A 7 -18.56 -18.40 42.66
CA VAL A 7 -18.36 -17.90 41.30
C VAL A 7 -17.77 -19.04 40.48
N ILE A 8 -18.51 -19.51 39.48
CA ILE A 8 -17.99 -20.46 38.49
C ILE A 8 -17.16 -19.61 37.53
N GLU A 9 -15.85 -19.54 37.77
CA GLU A 9 -14.91 -19.11 36.73
C GLU A 9 -15.00 -20.12 35.59
N GLY A 10 -15.83 -19.80 34.59
CA GLY A 10 -15.92 -20.57 33.36
C GLY A 10 -14.55 -20.56 32.69
N LYS A 11 -13.81 -21.67 32.82
CA LYS A 11 -12.64 -21.93 31.99
C LYS A 11 -13.09 -21.92 30.52
N MET A 12 -12.92 -20.78 29.85
CA MET A 12 -13.02 -20.67 28.38
C MET A 12 -11.80 -21.33 27.72
N GLY A 13 -11.62 -22.62 27.95
CA GLY A 13 -10.63 -23.45 27.25
C GLY A 13 -11.32 -24.26 26.15
N ILE A 14 -10.70 -24.33 24.96
CA ILE A 14 -11.12 -25.26 23.91
C ILE A 14 -11.05 -26.69 24.47
N SER A 15 -12.09 -27.50 24.28
CA SER A 15 -12.07 -28.90 24.71
C SER A 15 -11.00 -29.70 23.96
N PRO A 16 -10.41 -30.75 24.57
CA PRO A 16 -9.32 -31.52 23.94
C PRO A 16 -9.64 -32.04 22.53
N ASP A 17 -10.89 -32.47 22.32
CA ASP A 17 -11.34 -32.96 21.00
C ASP A 17 -11.46 -31.83 19.98
N LYS A 18 -11.95 -30.65 20.40
CA LYS A 18 -11.96 -29.46 19.55
C LYS A 18 -10.55 -28.98 19.21
N GLN A 19 -9.60 -29.11 20.13
CA GLN A 19 -8.20 -28.75 19.89
C GLN A 19 -7.56 -29.70 18.85
N LYS A 20 -7.77 -31.02 18.97
CA LYS A 20 -7.31 -31.98 17.96
C LYS A 20 -7.90 -31.74 16.58
N ALA A 21 -9.21 -31.47 16.51
CA ALA A 21 -9.88 -31.16 15.25
C ALA A 21 -9.33 -29.87 14.60
N LEU A 22 -9.07 -28.84 15.42
CA LEU A 22 -8.45 -27.60 14.97
C LEU A 22 -7.03 -27.84 14.43
N ASP A 23 -6.20 -28.60 15.14
CA ASP A 23 -4.82 -28.87 14.73
C ASP A 23 -4.77 -29.70 13.42
N ALA A 24 -5.69 -30.67 13.25
CA ALA A 24 -5.83 -31.41 12.01
C ALA A 24 -6.26 -30.53 10.84
N ALA A 25 -7.22 -29.62 11.05
CA ALA A 25 -7.66 -28.65 10.04
C ALA A 25 -6.52 -27.69 9.64
N LEU A 26 -5.76 -27.18 10.62
CA LEU A 26 -4.60 -26.32 10.36
C LEU A 26 -3.52 -27.07 9.55
N ALA A 27 -3.22 -28.32 9.90
CA ALA A 27 -2.28 -29.15 9.15
C ALA A 27 -2.75 -29.45 7.71
N GLN A 28 -4.06 -29.65 7.52
CA GLN A 28 -4.63 -29.83 6.19
C GLN A 28 -4.52 -28.55 5.35
N ILE A 29 -4.78 -27.39 5.95
CA ILE A 29 -4.63 -26.08 5.29
C ILE A 29 -3.17 -25.86 4.88
N ASP A 30 -2.21 -26.12 5.76
CA ASP A 30 -0.78 -25.98 5.44
C ASP A 30 -0.33 -26.92 4.31
N ARG A 31 -0.85 -28.15 4.25
CA ARG A 31 -0.54 -29.08 3.15
C ARG A 31 -1.16 -28.65 1.82
N ALA A 32 -2.38 -28.11 1.84
CA ALA A 32 -3.10 -27.73 0.64
C ALA A 32 -2.65 -26.38 0.06
N PHE A 33 -2.26 -25.43 0.92
CA PHE A 33 -2.03 -24.03 0.53
C PHE A 33 -0.62 -23.51 0.87
N GLY A 34 0.22 -24.32 1.52
CA GLY A 34 1.58 -23.97 1.92
C GLY A 34 1.69 -23.57 3.40
N LYS A 35 2.87 -23.72 3.98
CA LYS A 35 3.12 -23.42 5.41
C LYS A 35 2.75 -21.98 5.77
N GLY A 36 1.99 -21.81 6.85
CA GLY A 36 1.59 -20.50 7.36
C GLY A 36 0.33 -19.94 6.72
N SER A 37 -0.41 -20.76 5.97
CA SER A 37 -1.69 -20.37 5.35
C SER A 37 -2.81 -20.17 6.37
N ALA A 38 -2.74 -20.84 7.52
CA ALA A 38 -3.57 -20.54 8.69
C ALA A 38 -2.75 -20.72 9.96
N MET A 39 -2.69 -19.67 10.79
CA MET A 39 -1.93 -19.69 12.04
C MET A 39 -2.60 -18.84 13.12
N LYS A 40 -2.30 -19.13 14.39
CA LYS A 40 -2.78 -18.31 15.50
C LYS A 40 -2.10 -16.94 15.44
N LEU A 41 -2.87 -15.86 15.53
CA LEU A 41 -2.34 -14.49 15.39
C LEU A 41 -1.23 -14.17 16.42
N GLY A 42 -1.36 -14.70 17.65
CA GLY A 42 -0.38 -14.53 18.74
C GLY A 42 0.77 -15.54 18.76
N SER A 43 0.82 -16.53 17.85
CA SER A 43 1.96 -17.44 17.72
C SER A 43 3.05 -16.90 16.80
N LYS A 44 2.85 -15.70 16.23
CA LYS A 44 3.95 -14.90 15.71
C LYS A 44 4.66 -14.29 16.91
N GLU A 45 5.95 -14.60 17.10
CA GLU A 45 6.86 -13.60 17.65
C GLU A 45 6.49 -12.29 16.95
N THR A 46 6.15 -11.27 17.73
CA THR A 46 5.69 -9.96 17.25
C THR A 46 6.31 -9.68 15.90
N MET A 47 5.53 -9.76 14.80
CA MET A 47 6.06 -9.33 13.51
C MET A 47 6.34 -7.85 13.71
N GLN A 48 7.57 -7.51 14.06
CA GLN A 48 8.03 -6.14 14.01
C GLN A 48 7.81 -5.74 12.56
N VAL A 49 6.79 -4.91 12.37
CA VAL A 49 6.44 -4.42 11.05
C VAL A 49 7.61 -3.54 10.66
N GLU A 50 8.46 -4.06 9.80
CA GLU A 50 9.60 -3.32 9.27
C GLU A 50 9.05 -2.08 8.56
N ALA A 51 9.60 -0.92 8.89
CA ALA A 51 9.10 0.37 8.40
C ALA A 51 10.25 1.21 7.83
N ILE A 52 9.91 2.07 6.88
CA ILE A 52 10.79 3.11 6.33
C ILE A 52 10.33 4.44 6.91
N SER A 53 11.25 5.22 7.48
CA SER A 53 10.94 6.56 8.01
C SER A 53 10.33 7.44 6.94
N THR A 54 9.39 8.30 7.34
CA THR A 54 8.80 9.30 6.46
C THR A 54 9.70 10.52 6.23
N GLY A 55 10.85 10.59 6.92
CA GLY A 55 11.67 11.80 7.02
C GLY A 55 11.07 12.84 7.98
N SER A 56 9.90 12.59 8.56
CA SER A 56 9.22 13.44 9.53
C SER A 56 9.04 12.69 10.85
N LEU A 57 9.79 13.11 11.87
CA LEU A 57 9.71 12.50 13.22
C LEU A 57 8.27 12.53 13.78
N GLY A 58 7.55 13.63 13.57
CA GLY A 58 6.17 13.76 14.04
C GLY A 58 5.22 12.74 13.39
N LEU A 59 5.40 12.49 12.09
CA LEU A 59 4.58 11.53 11.37
C LEU A 59 4.96 10.09 11.73
N ASP A 60 6.25 9.78 11.87
CA ASP A 60 6.73 8.46 12.29
C ASP A 60 6.21 8.06 13.68
N ILE A 61 6.18 9.02 14.61
CA ILE A 61 5.57 8.83 15.94
C ILE A 61 4.06 8.60 15.81
N ALA A 62 3.36 9.41 15.01
CA ALA A 62 1.91 9.30 14.84
C ALA A 62 1.49 7.96 14.23
N LEU A 63 2.33 7.37 13.36
CA LEU A 63 2.09 6.05 12.76
C LEU A 63 2.32 4.89 13.74
N GLY A 64 3.01 5.12 14.86
CA GLY A 64 3.18 4.14 15.95
C GLY A 64 4.12 2.97 15.66
N VAL A 65 4.53 2.80 14.39
CA VAL A 65 5.49 1.77 13.94
C VAL A 65 6.83 2.36 13.47
N GLY A 66 7.03 3.68 13.65
CA GLY A 66 8.29 4.36 13.33
C GLY A 66 8.47 4.69 11.84
N GLY A 67 7.39 4.68 11.06
CA GLY A 67 7.43 4.99 9.63
C GLY A 67 6.31 4.32 8.86
N LEU A 68 6.44 4.27 7.54
CA LEU A 68 5.52 3.54 6.66
C LEU A 68 5.90 2.06 6.62
N PRO A 69 4.94 1.13 6.70
CA PRO A 69 5.21 -0.30 6.74
C PRO A 69 5.64 -0.86 5.37
N ARG A 70 6.71 -1.66 5.35
CA ARG A 70 7.17 -2.38 4.16
C ARG A 70 6.18 -3.46 3.72
N GLY A 71 6.19 -3.79 2.44
CA GLY A 71 5.30 -4.81 1.85
C GLY A 71 3.83 -4.45 1.91
N ARG A 72 3.51 -3.15 1.88
CA ARG A 72 2.14 -2.61 1.93
C ARG A 72 1.93 -1.55 0.85
N VAL A 73 0.66 -1.37 0.51
CA VAL A 73 0.19 -0.24 -0.28
C VAL A 73 -0.11 0.92 0.68
N ILE A 74 0.41 2.10 0.37
CA ILE A 74 0.18 3.35 1.09
C ILE A 74 -0.47 4.33 0.12
N GLU A 75 -1.45 5.09 0.58
CA GLU A 75 -2.04 6.19 -0.19
C GLU A 75 -1.71 7.51 0.51
N VAL A 76 -1.18 8.47 -0.25
CA VAL A 76 -0.96 9.85 0.19
C VAL A 76 -1.81 10.76 -0.69
N TYR A 77 -2.89 11.29 -0.12
CA TYR A 77 -3.83 12.15 -0.84
C TYR A 77 -3.99 13.51 -0.19
N GLY A 78 -4.41 14.50 -0.98
CA GLY A 78 -4.67 15.85 -0.50
C GLY A 78 -4.78 16.86 -1.64
N PRO A 79 -4.98 18.14 -1.30
CA PRO A 79 -5.03 19.23 -2.27
C PRO A 79 -3.76 19.33 -3.11
N GLU A 80 -3.82 20.06 -4.23
CA GLU A 80 -2.60 20.38 -4.96
C GLU A 80 -1.66 21.23 -4.12
N SER A 81 -0.36 21.01 -4.32
CA SER A 81 0.71 21.67 -3.56
C SER A 81 0.68 21.44 -2.04
N SER A 82 -0.05 20.43 -1.54
CA SER A 82 -0.07 20.10 -0.10
C SER A 82 1.19 19.37 0.40
N GLY A 83 2.14 19.07 -0.49
CA GLY A 83 3.39 18.38 -0.15
C GLY A 83 3.39 16.86 -0.36
N LYS A 84 2.43 16.30 -1.12
CA LYS A 84 2.32 14.86 -1.40
C LYS A 84 3.62 14.28 -1.99
N THR A 85 4.07 14.85 -3.11
CA THR A 85 5.32 14.45 -3.78
C THR A 85 6.55 14.72 -2.90
N THR A 86 6.58 15.85 -2.18
CA THR A 86 7.67 16.15 -1.23
C THR A 86 7.79 15.06 -0.15
N LEU A 87 6.67 14.63 0.44
CA LEU A 87 6.66 13.55 1.43
C LEU A 87 7.15 12.22 0.82
N ALA A 88 6.68 11.88 -0.38
CA ALA A 88 7.10 10.66 -1.06
C ALA A 88 8.61 10.67 -1.39
N LEU A 89 9.15 11.82 -1.81
CA LEU A 89 10.59 11.99 -2.04
C LEU A 89 11.42 11.86 -0.75
N HIS A 90 10.90 12.32 0.39
CA HIS A 90 11.55 12.09 1.69
C HIS A 90 11.58 10.61 2.07
N VAL A 91 10.49 9.86 1.83
CA VAL A 91 10.48 8.41 2.06
C VAL A 91 11.50 7.71 1.16
N ILE A 92 11.61 8.13 -0.11
CA ILE A 92 12.63 7.63 -1.03
C ILE A 92 14.04 7.91 -0.50
N ALA A 93 14.30 9.14 -0.06
CA ALA A 93 15.61 9.52 0.47
C ALA A 93 15.99 8.68 1.71
N GLU A 94 15.05 8.47 2.63
CA GLU A 94 15.29 7.61 3.81
C GLU A 94 15.48 6.13 3.44
N ALA A 95 14.76 5.62 2.44
CA ALA A 95 14.97 4.27 1.93
C ALA A 95 16.38 4.10 1.33
N GLN A 96 16.80 5.03 0.46
CA GLN A 96 18.12 5.02 -0.17
C GLN A 96 19.25 5.18 0.85
N LYS A 97 19.06 6.03 1.87
CA LYS A 97 20.01 6.18 2.98
C LYS A 97 20.17 4.89 3.79
N GLY A 98 19.13 4.07 3.87
CA GLY A 98 19.18 2.70 4.41
C GLY A 98 19.83 1.68 3.49
N GLY A 99 20.33 2.07 2.32
CA GLY A 99 20.89 1.19 1.29
C GLY A 99 19.85 0.50 0.41
N GLY A 100 18.58 0.91 0.49
CA GLY A 100 17.50 0.35 -0.32
C GLY A 100 17.41 0.96 -1.72
N VAL A 101 16.72 0.25 -2.62
CA VAL A 101 16.49 0.69 -4.01
C VAL A 101 15.11 1.32 -4.12
N ALA A 102 15.05 2.48 -4.77
CA ALA A 102 13.82 3.22 -4.97
C ALA A 102 13.43 3.31 -6.45
N ALA A 103 12.12 3.31 -6.71
CA ALA A 103 11.56 3.57 -8.02
C ALA A 103 10.45 4.63 -7.96
N PHE A 104 10.31 5.40 -9.03
CA PHE A 104 9.30 6.44 -9.18
C PHE A 104 8.63 6.33 -10.55
N VAL A 105 7.32 6.10 -10.56
CA VAL A 105 6.48 6.13 -11.75
C VAL A 105 5.81 7.50 -11.82
N ASP A 106 6.36 8.36 -12.65
CA ASP A 106 5.92 9.75 -12.86
C ASP A 106 4.88 9.78 -13.98
N ALA A 107 3.62 9.50 -13.64
CA ALA A 107 2.48 9.61 -14.55
C ALA A 107 2.05 11.08 -14.75
N GLU A 108 2.34 11.99 -13.82
CA GLU A 108 2.07 13.43 -13.97
C GLU A 108 3.12 14.17 -14.82
N HIS A 109 4.25 13.53 -15.13
CA HIS A 109 5.37 14.11 -15.89
C HIS A 109 5.89 15.40 -15.24
N ALA A 110 5.89 15.44 -13.90
CA ALA A 110 6.11 16.65 -13.10
C ALA A 110 7.28 16.53 -12.12
N LEU A 111 8.00 15.40 -12.10
CA LEU A 111 9.14 15.22 -11.20
C LEU A 111 10.31 16.16 -11.56
N ASP A 112 10.74 17.00 -10.61
CA ASP A 112 11.94 17.84 -10.73
C ASP A 112 13.16 17.14 -10.07
N PRO A 113 14.16 16.68 -10.85
CA PRO A 113 15.36 16.03 -10.31
C PRO A 113 16.20 16.94 -9.43
N VAL A 114 16.22 18.26 -9.70
CA VAL A 114 16.98 19.23 -8.91
C VAL A 114 16.36 19.39 -7.54
N TYR A 115 15.03 19.47 -7.48
CA TYR A 115 14.30 19.50 -6.21
C TYR A 115 14.45 18.20 -5.42
N ALA A 116 14.27 17.04 -6.07
CA ALA A 116 14.47 15.74 -5.43
C ALA A 116 15.88 15.58 -4.84
N LYS A 117 16.93 16.00 -5.55
CA LYS A 117 18.31 16.00 -5.04
C LYS A 117 18.47 16.85 -3.78
N LYS A 118 17.83 18.03 -3.74
CA LYS A 118 17.85 18.91 -2.55
C LYS A 118 17.16 18.28 -1.34
N LEU A 119 16.18 17.40 -1.56
CA LEU A 119 15.52 16.63 -0.50
C LEU A 119 16.32 15.41 -0.02
N GLY A 120 17.49 15.15 -0.61
CA GLY A 120 18.38 14.06 -0.22
C GLY A 120 18.21 12.78 -1.03
N VAL A 121 17.43 12.81 -2.10
CA VAL A 121 17.30 11.67 -3.03
C VAL A 121 18.61 11.50 -3.81
N ASN A 122 19.11 10.27 -3.86
CA ASN A 122 20.17 9.90 -4.78
C ASN A 122 19.58 9.70 -6.18
N ILE A 123 19.69 10.74 -7.01
CA ILE A 123 19.13 10.77 -8.36
C ILE A 123 19.82 9.77 -9.30
N ASP A 124 21.12 9.53 -9.10
CA ASP A 124 21.90 8.67 -10.01
C ASP A 124 21.45 7.19 -9.92
N GLU A 125 20.86 6.80 -8.78
CA GLU A 125 20.36 5.45 -8.50
C GLU A 125 18.83 5.35 -8.46
N LEU A 126 18.10 6.46 -8.66
CA LEU A 126 16.65 6.45 -8.65
C LEU A 126 16.12 5.91 -9.99
N ILE A 127 15.37 4.81 -9.94
CA ILE A 127 14.69 4.27 -11.14
C ILE A 127 13.48 5.14 -11.44
N VAL A 128 13.42 5.76 -12.62
CA VAL A 128 12.29 6.60 -13.03
C VAL A 128 11.63 6.02 -14.27
N SER A 129 10.30 6.02 -14.29
CA SER A 129 9.49 5.66 -15.47
C SER A 129 8.44 6.71 -15.72
N GLN A 130 8.30 7.14 -16.97
CA GLN A 130 7.24 8.03 -17.46
C GLN A 130 6.36 7.25 -18.45
N PRO A 131 5.28 6.61 -17.97
CA PRO A 131 4.41 5.82 -18.81
C PRO A 131 3.46 6.70 -19.64
N ASP A 132 3.01 6.16 -20.77
CA ASP A 132 2.03 6.74 -21.67
C ASP A 132 0.59 6.42 -21.23
N THR A 133 0.33 5.25 -20.64
CA THR A 133 -1.01 4.83 -20.20
C THR A 133 -1.04 4.25 -18.79
N GLY A 134 -2.21 4.27 -18.15
CA GLY A 134 -2.43 3.71 -16.82
C GLY A 134 -2.15 2.20 -16.76
N GLU A 135 -2.48 1.45 -17.80
CA GLU A 135 -2.16 0.01 -17.90
C GLU A 135 -0.64 -0.21 -17.89
N GLN A 136 0.08 0.55 -18.73
CA GLN A 136 1.54 0.44 -18.82
C GLN A 136 2.20 0.80 -17.48
N ALA A 137 1.74 1.88 -16.84
CA ALA A 137 2.21 2.27 -15.52
C ALA A 137 2.08 1.13 -14.50
N LEU A 138 0.90 0.51 -14.43
CA LEU A 138 0.62 -0.57 -13.47
C LEU A 138 1.36 -1.87 -13.81
N GLU A 139 1.62 -2.16 -15.09
CA GLU A 139 2.48 -3.26 -15.52
C GLU A 139 3.95 -3.05 -15.14
N ILE A 140 4.44 -1.81 -15.22
CA ILE A 140 5.79 -1.44 -14.77
C ILE A 140 5.91 -1.60 -13.25
N VAL A 141 4.94 -1.07 -12.49
CA VAL A 141 4.86 -1.25 -11.03
C VAL A 141 4.93 -2.73 -10.68
N ASP A 142 4.11 -3.53 -11.34
CA ASP A 142 4.00 -4.95 -11.10
C ASP A 142 5.28 -5.73 -11.42
N THR A 143 5.95 -5.39 -12.52
CA THR A 143 7.25 -5.96 -12.92
C THR A 143 8.33 -5.62 -11.89
N LEU A 144 8.42 -4.35 -11.49
CA LEU A 144 9.37 -3.86 -10.51
C LEU A 144 9.17 -4.53 -9.14
N VAL A 145 7.94 -4.61 -8.66
CA VAL A 145 7.61 -5.30 -7.40
C VAL A 145 7.98 -6.79 -7.47
N ARG A 146 7.70 -7.47 -8.59
CA ARG A 146 8.03 -8.89 -8.75
C ARG A 146 9.52 -9.20 -8.82
N SER A 147 10.36 -8.22 -9.16
CA SER A 147 11.82 -8.39 -9.16
C SER A 147 12.38 -8.67 -7.76
N ASN A 148 11.65 -8.29 -6.69
CA ASN A 148 12.10 -8.26 -5.30
C ASN A 148 13.36 -7.40 -5.07
N ALA A 149 13.71 -6.53 -6.03
CA ALA A 149 14.86 -5.64 -5.93
C ALA A 149 14.49 -4.25 -5.43
N ILE A 150 13.19 -3.89 -5.39
CA ILE A 150 12.72 -2.55 -5.01
C ILE A 150 12.23 -2.54 -3.57
N ASP A 151 12.73 -1.60 -2.78
CA ASP A 151 12.34 -1.36 -1.39
C ASP A 151 11.14 -0.43 -1.29
N VAL A 152 11.14 0.65 -2.09
CA VAL A 152 10.06 1.64 -2.16
C VAL A 152 9.77 2.02 -3.61
N LEU A 153 8.49 2.03 -3.97
CA LEU A 153 8.00 2.46 -5.28
C LEU A 153 6.93 3.52 -5.09
N VAL A 154 7.08 4.66 -5.75
CA VAL A 154 6.07 5.74 -5.76
C VAL A 154 5.37 5.78 -7.11
N VAL A 155 4.06 5.98 -7.12
CA VAL A 155 3.25 6.26 -8.31
C VAL A 155 2.63 7.64 -8.15
N ASP A 156 3.08 8.59 -8.97
CA ASP A 156 2.64 9.99 -8.95
C ASP A 156 1.97 10.34 -10.29
N SER A 157 0.64 10.33 -10.40
CA SER A 157 -0.37 10.04 -9.39
C SER A 157 -1.46 9.13 -9.95
N VAL A 158 -2.31 8.57 -9.08
CA VAL A 158 -3.46 7.75 -9.48
C VAL A 158 -4.37 8.50 -10.45
N ALA A 159 -4.54 9.82 -10.26
CA ALA A 159 -5.39 10.63 -11.12
C ALA A 159 -4.86 10.67 -12.56
N ALA A 160 -3.55 10.57 -12.76
CA ALA A 160 -2.89 10.55 -14.07
C ALA A 160 -2.79 9.16 -14.70
N LEU A 161 -3.29 8.10 -14.03
CA LEU A 161 -3.35 6.75 -14.60
C LEU A 161 -4.53 6.62 -15.58
N VAL A 162 -4.44 7.31 -16.72
CA VAL A 162 -5.50 7.36 -17.72
C VAL A 162 -5.50 6.06 -18.53
N PRO A 163 -6.62 5.32 -18.62
CA PRO A 163 -6.71 4.11 -19.43
C PRO A 163 -6.45 4.38 -20.91
N ARG A 164 -5.82 3.43 -21.62
CA ARG A 164 -5.52 3.57 -23.06
C ARG A 164 -6.73 3.95 -23.91
N ALA A 165 -7.88 3.33 -23.65
CA ALA A 165 -9.10 3.62 -24.41
C ALA A 165 -9.59 5.06 -24.24
N GLU A 166 -9.29 5.71 -23.10
CA GLU A 166 -9.61 7.11 -22.87
C GLU A 166 -8.62 8.05 -23.56
N ILE A 167 -7.33 7.66 -23.65
CA ILE A 167 -6.30 8.42 -24.39
C ILE A 167 -6.53 8.36 -25.91
N GLU A 168 -6.92 7.20 -26.42
CA GLU A 168 -7.18 6.99 -27.86
C GLU A 168 -8.57 7.48 -28.30
N GLY A 169 -9.47 7.73 -27.35
CA GLY A 169 -10.82 8.25 -27.60
C GLY A 169 -10.85 9.75 -27.89
N GLU A 170 -12.04 10.27 -28.23
CA GLU A 170 -12.23 11.69 -28.46
C GLU A 170 -12.60 12.44 -27.17
N MET A 171 -12.25 13.72 -27.12
CA MET A 171 -12.58 14.57 -25.98
C MET A 171 -14.10 14.73 -25.87
N GLY A 172 -14.69 14.20 -24.79
CA GLY A 172 -16.15 14.16 -24.59
C GLY A 172 -16.74 12.76 -24.64
N ASP A 173 -15.96 11.75 -25.04
CA ASP A 173 -16.39 10.35 -24.96
C ASP A 173 -16.59 9.91 -23.51
N SER A 174 -17.67 9.16 -23.29
CA SER A 174 -18.06 8.71 -21.95
C SER A 174 -17.38 7.40 -21.56
N HIS A 175 -16.34 7.49 -20.73
CA HIS A 175 -15.58 6.35 -20.22
C HIS A 175 -15.86 6.07 -18.73
N VAL A 176 -17.15 5.94 -18.36
CA VAL A 176 -17.57 5.84 -16.95
C VAL A 176 -16.88 4.68 -16.23
N GLY A 177 -16.15 5.01 -15.16
CA GLY A 177 -15.55 4.04 -14.24
C GLY A 177 -14.48 3.14 -14.85
N LEU A 178 -13.88 3.53 -15.98
CA LEU A 178 -12.83 2.73 -16.61
C LEU A 178 -11.57 2.67 -15.73
N GLN A 179 -11.11 3.82 -15.24
CA GLN A 179 -9.97 3.91 -14.33
C GLN A 179 -10.18 3.12 -13.02
N ALA A 180 -11.38 3.19 -12.43
CA ALA A 180 -11.70 2.44 -11.21
C ALA A 180 -11.61 0.92 -11.40
N ARG A 181 -12.06 0.42 -12.56
CA ARG A 181 -11.94 -1.00 -12.92
C ARG A 181 -10.48 -1.40 -13.14
N LEU A 182 -9.70 -0.57 -13.81
CA LEU A 182 -8.27 -0.77 -14.01
C LEU A 182 -7.51 -0.88 -12.69
N MET A 183 -7.73 0.08 -11.78
CA MET A 183 -7.13 0.08 -10.44
C MET A 183 -7.54 -1.15 -9.63
N SER A 184 -8.84 -1.47 -9.60
CA SER A 184 -9.36 -2.65 -8.89
C SER A 184 -8.76 -3.96 -9.40
N GLN A 185 -8.59 -4.10 -10.72
CA GLN A 185 -7.97 -5.29 -11.31
C GLN A 185 -6.48 -5.39 -10.97
N SER A 186 -5.77 -4.26 -11.02
CA SER A 186 -4.33 -4.20 -10.82
C SER A 186 -3.95 -4.41 -9.36
N LEU A 187 -4.61 -3.71 -8.43
CA LEU A 187 -4.37 -3.86 -6.98
C LEU A 187 -4.63 -5.29 -6.49
N ARG A 188 -5.61 -5.99 -7.07
CA ARG A 188 -5.89 -7.40 -6.76
C ARG A 188 -4.71 -8.32 -7.06
N LYS A 189 -3.96 -8.03 -8.15
CA LYS A 189 -2.75 -8.79 -8.52
C LYS A 189 -1.53 -8.32 -7.73
N LEU A 190 -1.40 -7.00 -7.54
CA LEU A 190 -0.24 -6.37 -6.90
C LEU A 190 -0.11 -6.70 -5.41
N THR A 191 -1.22 -6.67 -4.65
CA THR A 191 -1.18 -6.79 -3.17
C THR A 191 -0.42 -8.02 -2.69
N GLY A 192 -0.62 -9.18 -3.35
CA GLY A 192 0.10 -10.41 -3.00
C GLY A 192 1.60 -10.34 -3.30
N SER A 193 1.96 -9.69 -4.42
CA SER A 193 3.37 -9.52 -4.82
C SER A 193 4.10 -8.50 -3.94
N ILE A 194 3.41 -7.42 -3.57
CA ILE A 194 3.88 -6.38 -2.64
C ILE A 194 4.21 -6.99 -1.27
N SER A 195 3.31 -7.81 -0.73
CA SER A 195 3.53 -8.47 0.56
C SER A 195 4.72 -9.43 0.55
N ARG A 196 4.90 -10.21 -0.54
CA ARG A 196 6.01 -11.17 -0.66
C ARG A 196 7.37 -10.51 -0.89
N SER A 197 7.41 -9.46 -1.72
CA SER A 197 8.65 -8.73 -2.05
C SER A 197 9.11 -7.80 -0.94
N ARG A 198 8.24 -7.46 0.01
CA ARG A 198 8.45 -6.39 1.00
C ARG A 198 8.65 -5.00 0.40
N CYS A 199 8.40 -4.83 -0.90
CA CYS A 199 8.34 -3.51 -1.53
C CYS A 199 7.21 -2.70 -0.91
N MET A 200 7.49 -1.49 -0.45
CA MET A 200 6.46 -0.50 -0.13
C MET A 200 6.01 0.16 -1.43
N VAL A 201 4.70 0.29 -1.65
CA VAL A 201 4.16 1.00 -2.82
C VAL A 201 3.32 2.17 -2.36
N ILE A 202 3.71 3.39 -2.73
CA ILE A 202 3.03 4.63 -2.38
C ILE A 202 2.29 5.14 -3.62
N PHE A 203 0.97 5.25 -3.52
CA PHE A 203 0.16 5.95 -4.51
C PHE A 203 -0.09 7.38 -4.03
N ILE A 204 0.30 8.36 -4.84
CA ILE A 204 -0.12 9.73 -4.66
C ILE A 204 -1.50 9.89 -5.32
N ASN A 205 -2.40 10.59 -4.65
CA ASN A 205 -3.74 10.83 -5.18
C ASN A 205 -4.20 12.27 -4.93
N GLN A 206 -5.17 12.69 -5.71
CA GLN A 206 -5.76 14.02 -5.64
C GLN A 206 -7.17 13.93 -5.07
N LEU A 207 -7.56 14.99 -4.35
CA LEU A 207 -8.95 15.13 -3.92
C LEU A 207 -9.87 15.47 -5.09
N ARG A 208 -11.09 14.94 -5.02
CA ARG A 208 -12.22 15.21 -5.90
C ARG A 208 -13.47 15.43 -5.04
N MET A 209 -14.49 16.06 -5.60
CA MET A 209 -15.78 16.26 -4.93
C MET A 209 -16.85 15.35 -5.52
N LYS A 210 -17.59 14.63 -4.68
CA LYS A 210 -18.78 13.89 -5.07
C LYS A 210 -19.93 14.87 -5.28
N ILE A 211 -20.38 15.01 -6.52
CA ILE A 211 -21.55 15.82 -6.87
C ILE A 211 -22.80 15.16 -6.28
N GLY A 212 -23.66 15.97 -5.63
CA GLY A 212 -24.95 15.49 -5.10
C GLY A 212 -24.93 15.06 -3.62
N VAL A 213 -23.81 15.18 -2.92
CA VAL A 213 -23.76 14.97 -1.46
C VAL A 213 -24.27 16.22 -0.73
N MET A 214 -25.47 16.14 -0.15
CA MET A 214 -26.07 17.24 0.63
C MET A 214 -25.73 17.19 2.14
N TYR A 215 -25.19 16.07 2.63
CA TYR A 215 -24.83 15.89 4.05
C TYR A 215 -23.58 15.00 4.18
N GLY A 216 -22.63 15.40 5.03
CA GLY A 216 -21.34 14.71 5.23
C GLY A 216 -20.17 15.34 4.47
N ASN A 217 -19.03 14.65 4.42
CA ASN A 217 -17.85 15.10 3.67
C ASN A 217 -18.03 14.76 2.16
N PRO A 218 -18.05 15.75 1.25
CA PRO A 218 -18.15 15.50 -0.19
C PRO A 218 -16.82 15.06 -0.83
N GLU A 219 -15.70 15.11 -0.09
CA GLU A 219 -14.39 14.74 -0.62
C GLU A 219 -14.26 13.24 -0.91
N THR A 220 -13.57 12.93 -2.00
CA THR A 220 -13.24 11.58 -2.45
C THR A 220 -11.90 11.58 -3.17
N THR A 221 -11.32 10.41 -3.40
CA THR A 221 -10.10 10.25 -4.19
C THR A 221 -10.40 9.62 -5.56
N THR A 222 -9.44 9.70 -6.48
CA THR A 222 -9.56 9.16 -7.85
C THR A 222 -9.21 7.66 -7.86
N GLY A 223 -9.69 6.91 -8.85
CA GLY A 223 -9.32 5.50 -9.02
C GLY A 223 -10.24 4.48 -8.34
N GLY A 224 -11.34 4.92 -7.71
CA GLY A 224 -12.39 4.06 -7.17
C GLY A 224 -12.17 3.60 -5.74
#